data_AF-A0A3M0HPX0-F1
#
_entry.id   AF-A0A3M0HPX0-F1
#
_cell.length_a   1.000
_cell.length_b   1.000
_cell.length_c   1.000
_cell.angle_alpha   90.00
_cell.angle_beta   90.00
_cell.angle_gamma   90.00
#
_symmetry.space_group_name_H-M   'P 1'
#
loop_
_entity.id
_entity.type
_entity.pdbx_description
1 polymer ?
#
loop_
_entity_poly.entity_id
_entity_poly.type
_entity_poly.pdbx_seq_one_letter_code
_entity_poly.pdbx_strand_id
1 'polypeptide(L)'
;MPVDLDLCELLYTSLLVQSARVLDEVGESPTARTRSFRNAFLIAYAHRVGERLQDARKRATAAATQQHGSALVPILAKRSDAVDRVYAARYPSTRTITFGSDNAQGWLAGRAAAERADLTGGRERLDKSDLAS
;
A
#
# COMPACT_ATOMS: atom_id res chain seq x y z
N MET A 1 -16.36 -15.65 -2.35
CA MET A 1 -15.07 -15.02 -2.69
C MET A 1 -14.30 -14.83 -1.39
N PRO A 2 -13.01 -15.14 -1.32
CA PRO A 2 -12.28 -15.08 -0.06
C PRO A 2 -12.21 -13.61 0.36
N VAL A 3 -12.75 -13.28 1.54
CA VAL A 3 -12.84 -11.92 2.11
C VAL A 3 -11.55 -11.09 1.98
N ASP A 4 -10.39 -11.74 2.01
CA ASP A 4 -9.08 -11.12 1.82
C ASP A 4 -8.95 -10.43 0.45
N LEU A 5 -9.51 -11.00 -0.62
CA LEU A 5 -9.47 -10.41 -1.96
C LEU A 5 -10.35 -9.18 -2.07
N ASP A 6 -11.56 -9.24 -1.50
CA ASP A 6 -12.50 -8.11 -1.47
C ASP A 6 -11.90 -6.94 -0.66
N LEU A 7 -11.22 -7.23 0.45
CA LEU A 7 -10.48 -6.24 1.23
C LEU A 7 -9.30 -5.62 0.45
N CYS A 8 -8.55 -6.44 -0.31
CA CYS A 8 -7.48 -5.94 -1.17
C CYS A 8 -8.01 -5.04 -2.28
N GLU A 9 -9.13 -5.39 -2.91
CA GLU A 9 -9.77 -4.57 -3.96
C GLU A 9 -10.30 -3.25 -3.39
N LEU A 10 -10.94 -3.29 -2.22
CA LEU A 10 -11.39 -2.10 -1.51
C LEU A 10 -10.20 -1.20 -1.16
N LEU A 11 -9.12 -1.77 -0.63
CA LEU A 11 -7.91 -1.03 -0.29
C LEU A 11 -7.29 -0.39 -1.54
N TYR A 12 -7.12 -1.16 -2.62
CA TYR A 12 -6.58 -0.68 -3.88
C TYR A 12 -7.38 0.50 -4.43
N THR A 13 -8.71 0.34 -4.52
CA THR A 13 -9.61 1.38 -5.03
C THR A 13 -9.59 2.62 -4.15
N SER A 14 -9.59 2.43 -2.82
CA SER A 14 -9.50 3.54 -1.86
C SER A 14 -8.18 4.30 -2.00
N LEU A 15 -7.08 3.61 -2.24
CA LEU A 15 -5.77 4.24 -2.43
C LEU A 15 -5.68 5.03 -3.74
N LEU A 16 -6.29 4.53 -4.82
CA LEU A 16 -6.41 5.27 -6.07
C LEU A 16 -7.17 6.59 -5.85
N VAL A 17 -8.35 6.53 -5.21
CA VAL A 17 -9.17 7.71 -4.91
C VAL A 17 -8.41 8.71 -4.02
N GLN A 18 -7.72 8.23 -2.99
CA GLN A 18 -6.92 9.08 -2.10
C GLN A 18 -5.77 9.77 -2.87
N SER A 19 -5.04 9.03 -3.71
CA SER A 19 -3.96 9.60 -4.51
C SER A 19 -4.45 10.66 -5.51
N ALA A 20 -5.60 10.43 -6.14
CA ALA A 20 -6.21 11.36 -7.08
C ALA A 20 -6.59 12.68 -6.40
N ARG A 21 -7.19 12.63 -5.20
CA ARG A 21 -7.52 13.83 -4.42
C ARG A 21 -6.29 14.68 -4.11
N VAL A 22 -5.19 14.06 -3.68
CA VAL A 22 -3.96 14.80 -3.41
C VAL A 22 -3.36 15.39 -4.70
N LEU A 23 -3.43 14.68 -5.82
CA LEU A 23 -2.99 15.20 -7.12
C LEU A 23 -3.82 16.40 -7.60
N ASP A 24 -5.12 16.41 -7.30
CA ASP A 24 -6.02 17.53 -7.60
C ASP A 24 -5.68 18.73 -6.71
N GLU A 25 -5.46 18.52 -5.40
CA GLU A 25 -5.06 19.57 -4.45
C GLU A 25 -3.74 20.25 -4.85
N VAL A 26 -2.72 19.50 -5.26
CA VAL A 26 -1.44 20.08 -5.69
C VAL A 26 -1.47 20.62 -7.13
N GLY A 27 -2.49 20.24 -7.90
CA GLY A 27 -2.64 20.56 -9.32
C GLY A 27 -2.86 22.05 -9.63
N GLU A 28 -3.09 22.88 -8.62
CA GLU A 28 -3.14 24.35 -8.76
C GLU A 28 -1.77 24.91 -9.20
N SER A 29 -0.67 24.28 -8.78
CA SER A 29 0.68 24.68 -9.19
C SER A 29 0.98 24.26 -10.64
N PRO A 30 1.49 25.17 -11.50
CA PRO A 30 1.92 24.83 -12.87
C PRO A 30 2.92 23.67 -12.94
N THR A 31 3.82 23.56 -11.97
CA THR A 31 4.85 22.50 -11.94
C THR A 31 4.27 21.13 -11.65
N ALA A 32 3.20 21.07 -10.84
CA ALA A 32 2.51 19.84 -10.46
C ALA A 32 1.55 19.31 -11.55
N ARG A 33 1.22 20.12 -12.55
CA ARG A 33 0.41 19.71 -13.71
C ARG A 33 1.18 18.93 -14.77
N THR A 34 2.51 18.87 -14.66
CA THR A 34 3.34 18.17 -15.64
C THR A 34 3.19 16.65 -15.55
N ARG A 35 3.32 15.96 -16.70
CA ARG A 35 3.30 14.49 -16.75
C ARG A 35 4.42 13.86 -15.92
N SER A 36 5.62 14.45 -15.93
CA SER A 36 6.77 13.96 -15.16
C SER A 36 6.51 14.03 -13.66
N PHE A 37 5.92 15.13 -13.17
CA PHE A 37 5.51 15.25 -11.77
C PHE A 37 4.49 14.19 -11.37
N ARG A 38 3.39 14.05 -12.12
CA ARG A 38 2.32 13.08 -11.80
C ARG A 38 2.82 11.64 -11.82
N ASN A 39 3.70 11.31 -12.78
CA ASN A 39 4.32 9.99 -12.85
C ASN A 39 5.22 9.72 -11.62
N ALA A 40 6.11 10.66 -11.31
CA ALA A 40 6.97 10.60 -10.12
C ALA A 40 6.18 10.45 -8.82
N PHE A 41 5.09 11.21 -8.71
CA PHE A 41 4.17 11.15 -7.59
C PHE A 41 3.57 9.75 -7.42
N LEU A 42 2.98 9.17 -8.47
CA LEU A 42 2.31 7.88 -8.39
C LEU A 42 3.28 6.74 -8.08
N ILE A 43 4.49 6.76 -8.67
CA ILE A 43 5.54 5.78 -8.38
C ILE A 43 5.95 5.86 -6.91
N ALA A 44 6.25 7.07 -6.42
CA ALA A 44 6.68 7.28 -5.04
C ALA A 44 5.57 6.93 -4.02
N TYR A 45 4.33 7.27 -4.34
CA TYR A 45 3.16 6.94 -3.54
C TYR A 45 2.98 5.42 -3.41
N ALA A 46 2.99 4.70 -4.53
CA ALA A 46 2.86 3.25 -4.55
C ALA A 46 4.02 2.57 -3.79
N HIS A 47 5.26 3.02 -4.01
CA HIS A 47 6.43 2.48 -3.32
C HIS A 47 6.30 2.65 -1.80
N ARG A 48 5.94 3.85 -1.34
CA ARG A 48 5.82 4.12 0.09
C ARG A 48 4.65 3.38 0.74
N VAL A 49 3.52 3.25 0.05
CA VAL A 49 2.42 2.39 0.53
C VAL A 49 2.88 0.94 0.68
N GLY A 50 3.62 0.40 -0.30
CA GLY A 50 4.19 -0.93 -0.24
C GLY A 50 5.08 -1.16 0.99
N GLU A 51 5.99 -0.22 1.29
CA GLU A 51 6.81 -0.25 2.50
C GLU A 51 5.95 -0.26 3.78
N ARG A 52 4.95 0.64 3.87
CA ARG A 52 4.06 0.73 5.05
C ARG A 52 3.29 -0.58 5.27
N LEU A 53 2.83 -1.23 4.21
CA LEU A 53 2.19 -2.55 4.27
C LEU A 53 3.15 -3.65 4.73
N GLN A 54 4.40 -3.64 4.23
CA GLN A 54 5.42 -4.57 4.69
C GLN A 54 5.74 -4.39 6.17
N ASP A 55 5.82 -3.15 6.65
CA ASP A 55 6.07 -2.85 8.06
C ASP A 55 4.89 -3.22 8.95
N ALA A 56 3.65 -3.03 8.47
CA ALA A 56 2.45 -3.52 9.15
C ALA A 56 2.46 -5.06 9.27
N ARG A 57 2.83 -5.77 8.20
CA ARG A 57 3.00 -7.23 8.21
C ARG A 57 4.05 -7.66 9.24
N LYS A 58 5.23 -7.04 9.25
CA LYS A 58 6.30 -7.35 10.23
C LYS A 58 5.81 -7.18 11.67
N ARG A 59 5.11 -6.09 11.98
CA ARG A 59 4.52 -5.84 13.31
C ARG A 59 3.50 -6.89 13.69
N ALA A 60 2.58 -7.23 12.78
CA ALA A 60 1.58 -8.27 13.01
C ALA A 60 2.21 -9.64 13.27
N THR A 61 3.22 -10.04 12.47
CA THR A 61 3.96 -11.29 12.67
C THR A 61 4.70 -11.32 14.00
N ALA A 62 5.34 -10.23 14.40
CA ALA A 62 6.02 -10.12 15.68
C ALA A 62 5.03 -10.27 16.85
N ALA A 63 3.91 -9.55 16.82
CA ALA A 63 2.85 -9.66 17.83
C ALA A 63 2.29 -11.09 17.95
N ALA A 64 1.98 -11.73 16.83
CA ALA A 64 1.50 -13.11 16.80
C ALA A 64 2.53 -14.11 17.34
N THR A 65 3.83 -13.90 17.05
CA THR A 65 4.92 -14.74 17.57
C THR A 65 5.06 -14.60 19.08
N GLN A 66 4.89 -13.39 19.63
CA GLN A 66 4.89 -13.18 21.08
C GLN A 66 3.68 -13.84 21.77
N GLN A 67 2.51 -13.82 21.13
CA GLN A 67 1.27 -14.38 21.70
C GLN A 67 1.16 -15.91 21.58
N HIS A 68 1.63 -16.49 20.46
CA HIS A 68 1.38 -17.89 20.10
C HIS A 68 2.67 -18.71 19.91
N GLY A 69 3.85 -18.11 20.14
CA GLY A 69 5.14 -18.71 19.85
C GLY A 69 5.43 -18.83 18.35
N SER A 70 6.57 -19.45 18.01
CA SER A 70 7.02 -19.60 16.62
C SER A 70 6.30 -20.71 15.83
N ALA A 71 5.38 -21.44 16.47
CA ALA A 71 4.67 -22.58 15.86
C ALA A 71 3.81 -22.19 14.64
N LEU A 72 3.38 -20.93 14.53
CA LEU A 72 2.59 -20.42 13.41
C LEU A 72 3.42 -20.01 12.19
N VAL A 73 4.73 -19.76 12.36
CA VAL A 73 5.61 -19.28 11.28
C VAL A 73 5.65 -20.24 10.08
N PRO A 74 5.77 -21.58 10.26
CA PRO A 74 5.74 -22.53 9.15
C PRO A 74 4.40 -22.56 8.39
N ILE A 75 3.28 -22.32 9.09
CA ILE A 75 1.95 -22.32 8.46
C ILE A 75 1.80 -21.08 7.57
N LEU A 76 2.23 -19.91 8.06
CA LEU A 76 2.22 -18.67 7.28
C LEU A 76 3.15 -18.75 6.07
N ALA A 77 4.33 -19.37 6.20
CA ALA A 77 5.24 -19.61 5.08
C ALA A 77 4.58 -20.50 4.00
N LYS A 78 4.01 -21.65 4.39
CA LYS A 78 3.28 -22.53 3.46
C LYS A 78 2.12 -21.83 2.76
N ARG A 79 1.40 -20.95 3.47
CA ARG A 79 0.32 -20.14 2.90
C ARG A 79 0.85 -19.16 1.87
N SER A 80 1.96 -18.47 2.16
CA SER A 80 2.63 -17.57 1.20
C SER A 80 3.02 -18.32 -0.08
N ASP A 81 3.68 -19.47 0.05
CA ASP A 81 4.11 -20.26 -1.11
C ASP A 81 2.92 -20.74 -1.96
N ALA A 82 1.81 -21.08 -1.31
CA ALA A 82 0.58 -21.47 -2.00
C ALA A 82 -0.02 -20.30 -2.79
N VAL A 83 -0.03 -19.09 -2.22
CA VAL A 83 -0.47 -17.87 -2.91
C VAL A 83 0.43 -17.60 -4.12
N ASP A 84 1.75 -17.66 -3.95
CA ASP A 84 2.72 -17.39 -5.02
C ASP A 84 2.58 -18.37 -6.19
N ARG A 85 2.36 -19.67 -5.90
CA ARG A 85 2.08 -20.67 -6.94
C ARG A 85 0.80 -20.38 -7.71
N VAL A 86 -0.28 -20.07 -6.99
CA VAL A 86 -1.58 -19.74 -7.63
C VAL A 86 -1.46 -18.47 -8.47
N TYR A 87 -0.74 -17.46 -7.97
CA TYR A 87 -0.48 -16.22 -8.70
C TYR A 87 0.29 -16.48 -9.99
N ALA A 88 1.41 -17.21 -9.93
CA ALA A 88 2.22 -17.54 -11.09
C ALA A 88 1.44 -18.36 -12.14
N ALA A 89 0.60 -19.31 -11.70
CA ALA A 89 -0.25 -20.08 -12.60
C ALA A 89 -1.34 -19.22 -13.27
N ARG A 90 -1.93 -18.28 -12.52
CA ARG A 90 -3.02 -17.41 -13.02
C ARG A 90 -2.51 -16.30 -13.95
N TYR A 91 -1.30 -15.82 -13.72
CA TYR A 91 -0.70 -14.67 -14.43
C TYR A 91 0.71 -15.01 -14.96
N PRO A 92 0.82 -15.95 -15.93
CA PRO A 92 2.09 -16.53 -16.35
C PRO A 92 3.01 -15.56 -17.11
N SER A 93 2.47 -14.45 -17.61
CA SER A 93 3.20 -13.47 -18.45
C SER A 93 3.56 -12.18 -17.72
N THR A 94 3.49 -12.16 -16.38
CA THR A 94 3.83 -10.97 -15.59
C THR A 94 5.32 -10.64 -15.71
N ARG A 95 5.65 -9.36 -15.88
CA ARG A 95 7.04 -8.86 -15.91
C ARG A 95 7.24 -7.83 -14.83
N THR A 96 8.41 -7.87 -14.20
CA THR A 96 8.86 -6.79 -13.32
C THR A 96 9.24 -5.59 -14.18
N ILE A 97 8.63 -4.45 -13.91
CA ILE A 97 8.96 -3.17 -14.55
C ILE A 97 9.61 -2.29 -13.49
N THR A 98 10.79 -1.76 -13.80
CA THR A 98 11.43 -0.72 -13.00
C THR A 98 11.04 0.64 -13.56
N PHE A 99 10.63 1.55 -12.68
CA PHE A 99 10.30 2.92 -13.05
C PHE A 99 11.34 3.86 -12.44
N GLY A 100 11.96 4.68 -13.28
CA GLY A 100 12.75 5.83 -12.87
C GLY A 100 11.91 7.10 -12.96
N SER A 101 12.16 8.04 -12.05
CA SER A 101 11.59 9.39 -12.09
C SER A 101 12.71 10.40 -11.93
N ASP A 102 12.77 11.39 -12.82
CA ASP A 102 13.66 12.55 -12.77
C ASP A 102 13.05 13.73 -11.98
N ASN A 103 11.78 13.64 -11.56
CA ASN A 103 11.09 14.73 -10.87
C ASN A 103 11.10 14.52 -9.35
N ALA A 104 12.07 15.14 -8.68
CA ALA A 104 12.24 15.06 -7.23
C ALA A 104 11.04 15.64 -6.44
N GLN A 105 10.42 16.72 -6.92
CA GLN A 105 9.25 17.30 -6.25
C GLN A 105 8.04 16.35 -6.29
N GLY A 106 7.77 15.75 -7.44
CA GLY A 106 6.71 14.76 -7.58
C GLY A 106 6.96 13.55 -6.67
N TRP A 107 8.20 13.07 -6.61
CA TRP A 107 8.58 11.98 -5.72
C TRP A 107 8.34 12.29 -4.24
N LEU A 108 8.81 13.46 -3.77
CA LEU A 108 8.61 13.89 -2.38
C LEU A 108 7.14 14.06 -2.04
N ALA A 109 6.36 14.69 -2.92
CA ALA A 109 4.93 14.86 -2.75
C ALA A 109 4.20 13.49 -2.67
N GLY A 110 4.58 12.55 -3.54
CA GLY A 110 4.03 11.19 -3.55
C GLY A 110 4.31 10.43 -2.25
N ARG A 111 5.55 10.48 -1.75
CA ARG A 111 5.87 9.85 -0.44
C ARG A 111 5.09 10.51 0.70
N ALA A 112 5.05 11.85 0.75
CA ALA A 112 4.34 12.56 1.80
C ALA A 112 2.83 12.25 1.80
N ALA A 113 2.22 12.16 0.61
CA ALA A 113 0.84 11.74 0.45
C ALA A 113 0.63 10.30 0.94
N ALA A 114 1.54 9.39 0.57
CA ALA A 114 1.49 8.00 1.01
C ALA A 114 1.70 7.83 2.51
N GLU A 115 2.37 8.72 3.23
CA GLU A 115 2.42 8.66 4.71
C GLU A 115 1.05 8.90 5.34
N ARG A 116 0.27 9.82 4.76
CA ARG A 116 -1.05 10.20 5.28
C ARG A 116 -2.17 9.31 4.78
N ALA A 117 -1.91 8.45 3.80
CA ALA A 117 -2.90 7.55 3.23
C ALA A 117 -3.43 6.57 4.28
N ASP A 118 -4.74 6.39 4.31
CA ASP A 118 -5.42 5.40 5.14
C ASP A 118 -5.31 4.01 4.51
N LEU A 119 -4.62 3.11 5.20
CA LEU A 119 -4.44 1.70 4.80
C LEU A 119 -5.43 0.76 5.50
N THR A 120 -6.22 1.28 6.43
CA THR A 120 -7.12 0.48 7.25
C THR A 120 -8.55 0.52 6.76
N GLY A 121 -8.87 1.41 5.81
CA GLY A 121 -10.23 1.62 5.33
C GLY A 121 -11.12 2.24 6.40
N GLY A 122 -10.59 3.21 7.15
CA GLY A 122 -11.30 3.94 8.20
C GLY A 122 -11.25 3.29 9.59
N ARG A 123 -10.80 2.03 9.71
CA ARG A 123 -10.79 1.30 10.99
C ARG A 123 -9.88 1.92 12.04
N GLU A 124 -8.75 2.50 11.64
CA GLU A 124 -7.83 3.20 12.55
C GLU A 124 -8.41 4.54 13.06
N ARG A 125 -9.37 5.13 12.33
CA ARG A 125 -10.04 6.36 12.76
C ARG A 125 -11.10 6.09 13.82
N LEU A 126 -11.77 4.93 13.72
CA LEU A 126 -12.78 4.48 14.67
C LEU A 126 -12.15 4.15 16.04
N ASP A 127 -11.02 3.44 16.04
CA ASP A 127 -10.27 3.14 17.26
C ASP A 127 -9.81 4.42 18.00
N LYS A 128 -9.38 5.46 17.26
CA LYS A 128 -9.01 6.75 17.87
C LYS A 128 -10.20 7.54 18.39
N SER A 129 -11.40 7.43 17.80
CA SER A 129 -12.60 8.09 18.32
C SER A 129 -13.15 7.41 19.57
N ASP A 130 -13.02 6.09 19.68
CA ASP A 130 -13.45 5.31 20.85
C ASP A 130 -12.55 5.55 22.08
N LEU A 131 -11.29 5.95 21.87
CA LEU A 131 -10.36 6.36 22.93
C LEU A 131 -10.55 7.83 23.38
N ALA A 132 -11.38 8.61 22.69
CA ALA A 132 -11.61 10.03 22.96
C ALA A 132 -13.00 10.33 23.58
N SER A 133 -13.78 9.29 23.90
CA SER A 133 -15.06 9.37 24.63
C SER A 133 -14.92 8.75 26.03
#